data_AF-A0A7J5PHT1-F1
#
_entry.id   AF-A0A7J5PHT1-F1
#
_cell.length_a   1.000
_cell.length_b   1.000
_cell.length_c   1.000
_cell.angle_alpha   90.00
_cell.angle_beta   90.00
_cell.angle_gamma   90.00
#
_symmetry.space_group_name_H-M   'P 1'
#
loop_
_entity.id
_entity.type
_entity.pdbx_description
1 polymer ?
#
loop_
_entity_poly.entity_id
_entity_poly.type
_entity_poly.pdbx_seq_one_letter_code
_entity_poly.pdbx_strand_id
1 'polypeptide(L)'
;MNILVTGANGQLGNEMRRVSSTSSNQYIFTDVAELDITSRDSIRKMVNDNQIHVIVNCAAYTNVDKAEDDFATADLLNNKAVENLAVVAKETDATLIHVSTDYVFQGDRNVPCREDWETNPLGVYGKTKLAGEH
;
A
#
# COMPACT_ATOMS: atom_id res chain seq x y z
N MET A 1 -3.38 17.96 -9.34
CA MET A 1 -2.18 17.09 -9.27
C MET A 1 -2.49 15.74 -9.90
N ASN A 2 -1.47 14.96 -10.22
CA ASN A 2 -1.63 13.61 -10.76
C ASN A 2 -1.41 12.59 -9.65
N ILE A 3 -2.38 11.70 -9.45
CA ILE A 3 -2.45 10.76 -8.34
C ILE A 3 -2.49 9.35 -8.90
N LEU A 4 -1.51 8.52 -8.54
CA LEU A 4 -1.49 7.10 -8.84
C LEU A 4 -2.18 6.34 -7.71
N VAL A 5 -3.09 5.43 -8.04
CA VAL A 5 -3.75 4.52 -7.10
C VAL A 5 -3.45 3.09 -7.52
N THR A 6 -2.72 2.34 -6.70
CA THR A 6 -2.40 0.91 -6.93
C THR A 6 -3.39 0.01 -6.19
N GLY A 7 -3.58 -1.23 -6.68
CA GLY A 7 -4.61 -2.13 -6.12
C GLY A 7 -6.02 -1.58 -6.33
N ALA A 8 -6.23 -0.89 -7.45
CA ALA A 8 -7.42 -0.11 -7.71
C ALA A 8 -8.71 -0.96 -7.87
N ASN A 9 -8.59 -2.27 -8.09
CA ASN A 9 -9.74 -3.17 -8.15
C ASN A 9 -10.12 -3.75 -6.78
N GLY A 10 -9.34 -3.46 -5.73
CA GLY A 10 -9.68 -3.78 -4.34
C GLY A 10 -10.83 -2.91 -3.80
N GLN A 11 -11.25 -3.17 -2.55
CA GLN A 11 -12.36 -2.46 -1.92
C GLN A 11 -12.10 -0.95 -1.84
N LEU A 12 -10.98 -0.55 -1.24
CA LEU A 12 -10.62 0.87 -1.10
C LEU A 12 -10.34 1.52 -2.46
N GLY A 13 -9.68 0.83 -3.38
CA GLY A 13 -9.42 1.32 -4.73
C GLY A 13 -10.69 1.66 -5.52
N ASN A 14 -11.72 0.81 -5.43
CA ASN A 14 -13.02 1.06 -6.05
C ASN A 14 -13.72 2.28 -5.43
N GLU A 15 -13.71 2.41 -4.11
CA GLU A 15 -14.32 3.58 -3.45
C GLU A 15 -13.56 4.87 -3.76
N MET A 16 -12.22 4.82 -3.82
CA MET A 16 -11.41 5.94 -4.30
C MET A 16 -11.81 6.39 -5.71
N ARG A 17 -12.06 5.44 -6.62
CA ARG A 17 -12.53 5.75 -7.99
C ARG A 17 -13.90 6.43 -8.01
N ARG A 18 -14.79 6.04 -7.10
CA ARG A 18 -16.12 6.68 -6.96
C ARG A 18 -15.98 8.11 -6.46
N VAL A 19 -15.26 8.32 -5.37
CA VAL A 19 -15.12 9.65 -4.75
C VAL A 19 -14.24 10.59 -5.58
N SER A 20 -13.32 10.07 -6.40
CA SER A 20 -12.50 10.90 -7.29
C SER A 20 -13.29 11.60 -8.39
N SER A 21 -14.52 11.14 -8.69
CA SER A 21 -15.36 11.72 -9.75
C SER A 21 -15.72 13.21 -9.52
N THR A 22 -15.67 13.67 -8.27
CA THR A 22 -15.94 15.07 -7.89
C THR A 22 -14.67 15.89 -7.65
N SER A 23 -13.50 15.26 -7.78
CA SER A 23 -12.19 15.90 -7.55
C SER A 23 -11.69 16.57 -8.82
N SER A 24 -10.99 17.70 -8.67
CA SER A 24 -10.29 18.37 -9.78
C SER A 24 -8.92 17.77 -10.10
N ASN A 25 -8.49 16.74 -9.36
CA ASN A 25 -7.23 16.04 -9.58
C ASN A 25 -7.36 14.96 -10.67
N GLN A 26 -6.24 14.61 -11.29
CA GLN A 26 -6.19 13.52 -12.26
C GLN A 26 -5.77 12.24 -11.55
N TYR A 27 -6.56 11.18 -11.71
CA TYR A 27 -6.31 9.89 -11.07
C TYR A 27 -5.98 8.85 -12.12
N ILE A 28 -4.93 8.09 -11.85
CA ILE A 28 -4.52 6.93 -12.64
C ILE A 28 -4.69 5.71 -11.75
N PHE A 29 -5.65 4.87 -12.11
CA PHE A 29 -6.00 3.66 -11.37
C PHE A 29 -5.33 2.45 -12.02
N THR A 30 -4.51 1.74 -11.26
CA THR A 30 -3.79 0.55 -11.73
C THR A 30 -4.01 -0.62 -10.79
N ASP A 31 -4.04 -1.81 -11.34
CA ASP A 31 -3.95 -3.06 -10.62
C ASP A 31 -2.78 -3.90 -11.15
N VAL A 32 -2.65 -5.15 -10.71
CA VAL A 32 -1.51 -6.03 -11.05
C VAL A 32 -1.33 -6.23 -12.56
N ALA A 33 -2.39 -6.07 -13.36
CA ALA A 33 -2.34 -6.20 -14.81
C ALA A 33 -1.71 -4.98 -15.51
N GLU A 34 -1.84 -3.79 -14.93
CA GLU A 34 -1.34 -2.53 -15.50
C GLU A 34 -0.01 -2.10 -14.90
N LEU A 35 0.21 -2.39 -13.62
CA LEU A 35 1.42 -2.01 -12.90
C LEU A 35 1.85 -3.09 -11.89
N ASP A 36 2.99 -3.70 -12.17
CA ASP A 36 3.68 -4.56 -11.21
C ASP A 36 4.47 -3.72 -10.20
N ILE A 37 3.95 -3.63 -8.98
CA ILE A 37 4.58 -2.90 -7.87
C ILE A 37 5.78 -3.64 -7.26
N THR A 38 6.03 -4.89 -7.64
CA THR A 38 7.26 -5.62 -7.26
C THR A 38 8.45 -5.21 -8.12
N SER A 39 8.22 -4.50 -9.23
CA SER A 39 9.24 -3.95 -10.12
C SER A 39 9.42 -2.44 -9.91
N ARG A 40 10.55 -2.08 -9.29
CA ARG A 40 10.93 -0.67 -9.09
C ARG A 40 11.01 0.12 -10.40
N ASP A 41 11.49 -0.49 -11.47
CA ASP A 41 11.63 0.18 -12.77
C ASP A 41 10.28 0.44 -13.43
N SER A 42 9.33 -0.48 -13.28
CA SER A 42 7.94 -0.29 -13.74
C SER A 42 7.28 0.88 -13.02
N ILE A 43 7.43 0.95 -11.68
CA ILE A 43 6.92 2.07 -10.88
C ILE A 43 7.58 3.39 -11.31
N ARG A 44 8.91 3.43 -11.43
CA ARG A 44 9.63 4.64 -11.84
C ARG A 44 9.18 5.15 -13.20
N LYS A 45 8.99 4.24 -14.16
CA LYS A 45 8.46 4.59 -15.48
C LYS A 45 7.05 5.18 -15.38
N MET A 46 6.15 4.52 -14.65
CA MET A 46 4.77 5.01 -14.45
C MET A 46 4.74 6.40 -13.83
N VAL A 47 5.56 6.63 -12.79
CA VAL A 47 5.62 7.90 -12.07
C VAL A 47 6.15 9.03 -12.97
N ASN A 48 7.24 8.78 -13.71
CA ASN A 48 7.84 9.79 -14.57
C ASN A 48 6.98 10.10 -15.80
N ASP A 49 6.48 9.08 -16.50
CA ASP A 49 5.69 9.27 -17.73
C ASP A 49 4.40 10.07 -17.47
N ASN A 50 3.83 9.93 -16.27
CA ASN A 50 2.58 10.57 -15.89
C ASN A 50 2.73 11.72 -14.90
N GLN A 51 3.97 12.12 -14.56
CA GLN A 51 4.26 13.21 -13.62
C GLN A 51 3.47 13.05 -12.30
N ILE A 52 3.56 11.87 -11.68
CA ILE A 52 2.80 11.55 -10.47
C ILE A 52 3.32 12.37 -9.28
N HIS A 53 2.40 12.99 -8.55
CA HIS A 53 2.69 13.81 -7.36
C HIS A 53 2.35 13.07 -6.07
N VAL A 54 1.38 12.16 -6.13
CA VAL A 54 0.93 11.35 -4.98
C VAL A 54 0.72 9.92 -5.43
N ILE A 55 1.21 8.97 -4.65
CA ILE A 55 0.95 7.54 -4.81
C ILE A 55 0.11 7.09 -3.62
N VAL A 56 -1.05 6.49 -3.89
CA VAL A 56 -1.89 5.86 -2.86
C VAL A 56 -1.83 4.35 -3.06
N ASN A 57 -1.16 3.67 -2.14
CA ASN A 57 -1.00 2.24 -2.19
C ASN A 57 -2.15 1.51 -1.48
N CYS A 58 -3.11 1.03 -2.27
CA CYS A 58 -4.20 0.16 -1.79
C CYS A 58 -3.93 -1.32 -2.09
N ALA A 59 -2.81 -1.65 -2.74
CA ALA A 59 -2.42 -3.03 -3.00
C ALA A 59 -1.83 -3.67 -1.74
N ALA A 60 -2.33 -4.86 -1.40
CA ALA A 60 -1.84 -5.66 -0.30
C ALA A 60 -2.24 -7.13 -0.50
N TYR A 61 -1.49 -8.04 0.13
CA TYR A 61 -1.92 -9.42 0.34
C TYR A 61 -2.79 -9.48 1.60
N THR A 62 -4.12 -9.53 1.43
CA THR A 62 -5.09 -9.39 2.53
C THR A 62 -5.70 -10.72 2.99
N ASN A 63 -5.28 -11.86 2.43
CA ASN A 63 -5.75 -13.16 2.90
C ASN A 63 -4.96 -13.56 4.16
N VAL A 64 -5.50 -13.21 5.33
CA VAL A 64 -4.83 -13.37 6.64
C VAL A 64 -4.47 -14.83 6.90
N ASP A 65 -5.42 -15.75 6.73
CA ASP A 65 -5.18 -17.18 6.99
C ASP A 65 -4.09 -17.73 6.06
N LYS A 66 -4.18 -17.40 4.77
CA LYS A 66 -3.21 -17.88 3.78
C LYS A 66 -1.82 -17.26 3.96
N ALA A 67 -1.72 -16.08 4.57
CA ALA A 67 -0.43 -15.45 4.83
C ALA A 67 0.45 -16.30 5.76
N GLU A 68 -0.16 -17.07 6.67
CA GLU A 68 0.58 -17.99 7.57
C GLU A 68 1.31 -19.10 6.78
N ASP A 69 0.69 -19.59 5.71
CA ASP A 69 1.24 -20.65 4.85
C ASP A 69 2.11 -20.10 3.70
N ASP A 70 1.92 -18.85 3.31
CA ASP A 70 2.53 -18.20 2.14
C ASP A 70 3.24 -16.89 2.52
N PHE A 71 4.14 -17.01 3.50
CA PHE A 71 4.94 -15.89 4.01
C PHE A 71 5.66 -15.13 2.88
N ALA A 72 6.24 -15.86 1.91
CA ALA A 72 7.03 -15.26 0.85
C ALA A 72 6.20 -14.29 0.00
N THR A 73 4.97 -14.68 -0.36
CA THR A 73 4.07 -13.80 -1.13
C THR A 73 3.57 -12.63 -0.26
N ALA A 74 3.28 -12.89 1.02
CA ALA A 74 2.87 -11.83 1.95
C ALA A 74 3.98 -10.78 2.12
N ASP A 75 5.23 -11.19 2.35
CA ASP A 75 6.38 -10.29 2.48
C ASP A 75 6.69 -9.55 1.16
N LEU A 76 6.60 -10.25 0.02
CA LEU A 76 6.79 -9.62 -1.29
C LEU A 76 5.82 -8.46 -1.53
N LEU A 77 4.53 -8.66 -1.24
CA LEU A 77 3.50 -7.67 -1.54
C LEU A 77 3.30 -6.62 -0.44
N ASN A 78 3.37 -7.01 0.83
CA ASN A 78 3.10 -6.11 1.96
C ASN A 78 4.33 -5.33 2.42
N ASN A 79 5.54 -5.78 2.10
CA ASN A 79 6.79 -5.15 2.50
C ASN A 79 7.63 -4.74 1.27
N LYS A 80 8.10 -5.69 0.46
CA LYS A 80 9.06 -5.39 -0.62
C LYS A 80 8.50 -4.52 -1.74
N ALA A 81 7.25 -4.74 -2.13
CA ALA A 81 6.59 -3.86 -3.09
C ALA A 81 6.38 -2.44 -2.51
N VAL A 82 6.16 -2.32 -1.20
CA VAL A 82 6.00 -1.03 -0.52
C VAL A 82 7.34 -0.29 -0.47
N GLU A 83 8.43 -1.00 -0.15
CA GLU A 83 9.80 -0.48 -0.23
C GLU A 83 10.09 0.12 -1.62
N ASN A 84 9.73 -0.59 -2.69
CA ASN A 84 9.90 -0.08 -4.05
C ASN A 84 9.12 1.23 -4.29
N LEU A 85 7.85 1.29 -3.85
CA LEU A 85 7.01 2.49 -3.97
C LEU A 85 7.60 3.66 -3.17
N ALA A 86 8.08 3.41 -1.95
CA ALA A 86 8.68 4.42 -1.09
C ALA A 86 9.99 4.97 -1.68
N VAL A 87 10.84 4.10 -2.22
CA VAL A 87 12.08 4.49 -2.89
C VAL A 87 11.76 5.39 -4.10
N VAL A 88 10.84 4.97 -4.98
CA VAL A 88 10.49 5.78 -6.15
C VAL A 88 9.81 7.09 -5.76
N ALA A 89 8.92 7.07 -4.77
CA ALA A 89 8.27 8.27 -4.27
C ALA A 89 9.32 9.30 -3.80
N LYS A 90 10.32 8.85 -3.03
CA LYS A 90 11.44 9.69 -2.59
C LYS A 90 12.32 10.18 -3.74
N GLU A 91 12.63 9.32 -4.71
CA GLU A 91 13.43 9.69 -5.91
C GLU A 91 12.74 10.79 -6.74
N THR A 92 11.41 10.85 -6.72
CA THR A 92 10.60 11.71 -7.59
C THR A 92 9.88 12.84 -6.85
N ASP A 93 10.14 13.00 -5.56
CA ASP A 93 9.47 13.95 -4.65
C ASP A 93 7.94 13.78 -4.62
N ALA A 94 7.45 12.56 -4.86
CA ALA A 94 6.05 12.21 -4.72
C ALA A 94 5.71 11.86 -3.27
N THR A 95 4.50 12.20 -2.83
CA THR A 95 3.99 11.76 -1.53
C THR A 95 3.47 10.33 -1.63
N LEU A 96 3.89 9.44 -0.73
CA LEU A 96 3.33 8.09 -0.61
C LEU A 96 2.33 8.02 0.55
N ILE A 97 1.13 7.53 0.25
CA ILE A 97 0.12 7.13 1.24
C ILE A 97 0.07 5.60 1.23
N HIS A 98 0.53 4.96 2.29
CA HIS A 98 0.46 3.51 2.46
C HIS A 98 -0.64 3.13 3.45
N VAL A 99 -1.58 2.30 3.02
CA VAL A 99 -2.67 1.84 3.88
C VAL A 99 -2.21 0.61 4.65
N SER A 100 -2.14 0.72 5.97
CA SER A 100 -1.77 -0.39 6.86
C SER A 100 -2.97 -1.05 7.52
N THR A 101 -2.79 -1.64 8.70
CA THR A 101 -3.79 -2.44 9.43
C THR A 101 -3.62 -2.31 10.93
N ASP A 102 -4.71 -2.49 11.67
CA ASP A 102 -4.73 -2.68 13.11
C ASP A 102 -4.01 -3.96 13.59
N TYR A 103 -3.77 -4.94 12.70
CA TYR A 103 -3.06 -6.19 13.00
C TYR A 103 -1.57 -5.99 13.35
N VAL A 104 -1.05 -4.76 13.25
CA VAL A 104 0.26 -4.38 13.79
C VAL A 104 0.27 -4.34 15.33
N PHE A 105 -0.90 -4.26 15.95
CA PHE A 105 -1.08 -4.34 17.40
C PHE A 105 -1.46 -5.74 17.86
N GLN A 106 -1.19 -6.03 19.13
CA GLN A 106 -1.46 -7.35 19.73
C GLN A 106 -2.97 -7.61 19.96
N GLY A 107 -3.77 -6.56 20.13
CA GLY A 107 -5.22 -6.69 20.39
C GLY A 107 -5.58 -7.16 21.81
N ASP A 108 -4.68 -6.99 22.78
CA ASP A 108 -4.83 -7.48 24.17
C ASP A 108 -5.38 -6.43 25.15
N ARG A 109 -5.85 -5.28 24.65
CA ARG A 109 -6.35 -4.14 25.45
C ARG A 109 -7.80 -3.84 25.13
N ASN A 110 -8.60 -3.59 26.16
CA ASN A 110 -10.02 -3.19 26.03
C ASN A 110 -10.19 -1.67 25.97
N VAL A 111 -9.31 -0.98 25.24
CA VAL A 111 -9.31 0.47 25.06
C VAL A 111 -8.94 0.82 23.61
N PRO A 112 -9.45 1.92 23.04
CA PRO A 112 -9.10 2.32 21.68
C PRO A 112 -7.60 2.48 21.47
N CYS A 113 -7.07 1.90 20.39
CA CYS A 113 -5.66 2.03 20.00
C CYS A 113 -5.27 3.48 19.72
N ARG A 114 -4.01 3.81 19.96
CA ARG A 114 -3.41 5.11 19.63
C ARG A 114 -2.20 4.91 18.73
N GLU A 115 -1.91 5.90 17.91
CA GLU A 115 -0.85 5.89 16.91
C GLU A 115 0.56 5.91 17.54
N ASP A 116 0.67 6.30 18.81
CA ASP A 116 1.93 6.31 19.57
C ASP A 116 2.20 5.01 20.35
N TRP A 117 1.34 3.99 20.20
CA TRP A 117 1.52 2.71 20.87
C TRP A 117 2.57 1.85 20.18
N GLU A 118 3.30 1.08 21.00
CA GLU A 118 4.21 0.06 20.49
C GLU A 118 3.43 -1.03 19.73
N THR A 119 3.93 -1.36 18.55
CA THR A 119 3.40 -2.42 17.68
C THR A 119 3.90 -3.78 18.16
N ASN A 120 3.02 -4.78 18.16
CA ASN A 120 3.38 -6.17 18.49
C ASN A 120 2.47 -7.16 17.74
N PRO A 121 2.69 -7.36 16.42
CA PRO A 121 1.84 -8.20 15.60
C PRO A 121 1.98 -9.69 15.93
N LEU A 122 0.86 -10.39 16.07
CA LEU A 122 0.85 -11.82 16.39
C LEU A 122 1.06 -12.71 15.14
N GLY A 123 0.38 -12.40 14.04
CA GLY A 123 0.38 -13.20 12.79
C GLY A 123 1.29 -12.67 11.69
N VAL A 124 1.52 -13.49 10.66
CA VAL A 124 2.35 -13.17 9.49
C VAL A 124 1.80 -11.96 8.73
N TYR A 125 0.48 -11.86 8.56
CA TYR A 125 -0.13 -10.69 7.91
C TYR A 125 0.24 -9.38 8.61
N GLY A 126 0.05 -9.30 9.94
CA GLY A 126 0.41 -8.13 10.73
C GLY A 126 1.91 -7.82 10.68
N LYS A 127 2.77 -8.85 10.77
CA LYS A 127 4.22 -8.70 10.70
C LYS A 127 4.69 -8.14 9.36
N THR A 128 4.16 -8.66 8.25
CA THR A 128 4.52 -8.21 6.90
C THR A 128 3.96 -6.82 6.58
N LYS A 129 2.78 -6.47 7.10
CA LYS A 129 2.23 -5.10 7.00
C LYS A 129 3.05 -4.09 7.80
N LEU A 130 3.41 -4.43 9.04
CA LEU A 130 4.29 -3.60 9.87
C LEU A 130 5.66 -3.41 9.21
N ALA A 131 6.23 -4.48 8.63
CA ALA A 131 7.50 -4.38 7.91
C ALA A 131 7.44 -3.40 6.73
N GLY A 132 6.29 -3.26 6.06
CA GLY A 132 6.09 -2.25 5.02
C GLY A 132 5.88 -0.82 5.51
N GLU A 133 5.69 -0.60 6.82
CA GLU A 133 5.65 0.75 7.41
C GLU A 133 7.05 1.33 7.68
N HIS A 134 8.06 0.47 7.74
CA HIS A 134 9.44 0.82 8.10
C HIS A 134 10.36 0.96 6.88
#